data_AF-A0A7Y4C3K8-F1
#
_entry.id   AF-A0A7Y4C3K8-F1
#
_cell.length_a   1.000
_cell.length_b   1.000
_cell.length_c   1.000
_cell.angle_alpha   90.00
_cell.angle_beta   90.00
_cell.angle_gamma   90.00
#
_symmetry.space_group_name_H-M   'P 1'
#
loop_
_entity.id
_entity.type
_entity.pdbx_description
1 polymer ?
#
loop_
_entity_poly.entity_id
_entity_poly.type
_entity_poly.pdbx_seq_one_letter_code
_entity_poly.pdbx_strand_id
1 'polypeptide(L)' 'MKITLSKSENEKENVVESIKVISGDHELCEQSVIAIEQVEVLPAPKNQKVRDSLLDINLTLSP' A
#
# COMPACT_ATOMS: atom_id res chain seq x y z
N MET A 1 0.34 -9.80 -9.90
CA MET A 1 0.25 -8.33 -10.12
C MET A 1 1.24 -7.62 -9.21
N LYS A 2 1.88 -6.53 -9.63
CA LYS A 2 2.81 -5.73 -8.82
C LYS A 2 2.28 -4.32 -8.65
N ILE A 3 2.22 -3.87 -7.41
CA ILE A 3 1.82 -2.51 -7.03
C ILE A 3 2.85 -1.92 -6.06
N THR A 4 2.96 -0.60 -6.06
CA THR A 4 3.69 0.16 -5.05
C THR A 4 2.66 0.87 -4.19
N LEU A 5 2.82 0.78 -2.87
CA LEU A 5 2.08 1.58 -1.91
C LEU A 5 3.02 2.60 -1.30
N SER A 6 2.59 3.86 -1.36
CA SER A 6 3.25 4.95 -0.63
C SER A 6 2.34 5.44 0.47
N LYS A 7 2.92 5.59 1.66
CA LYS A 7 2.20 5.91 2.88
C LYS A 7 2.52 7.35 3.31
N SER A 8 1.54 8.02 3.94
CA SER A 8 1.76 9.30 4.59
C SER A 8 2.92 9.28 5.58
N GLU A 9 3.79 10.29 5.48
CA GLU A 9 4.86 10.56 6.44
C GLU A 9 4.32 11.05 7.80
N ASN A 10 3.02 11.33 7.89
CA ASN A 10 2.39 11.83 9.11
C ASN A 10 2.29 10.74 10.19
N GLU A 11 3.03 10.88 11.29
CA GLU A 11 3.17 9.84 12.32
C GLU A 11 1.87 9.42 13.02
N LYS A 12 0.81 10.23 12.94
CA LYS A 12 -0.50 9.99 13.54
C LYS A 12 -1.52 9.37 12.59
N GLU A 13 -1.27 9.39 11.29
CA GLU A 13 -2.14 8.83 10.26
C GLU A 13 -1.43 7.66 9.57
N ASN A 14 -1.96 6.45 9.74
CA ASN A 14 -1.44 5.28 9.03
C ASN A 14 -2.27 4.99 7.77
N VAL A 15 -2.40 6.02 6.94
CA VAL A 15 -3.24 6.03 5.74
C VAL A 15 -2.35 5.88 4.50
N VAL A 16 -2.82 5.09 3.54
CA VAL A 16 -2.19 4.96 2.22
C VAL A 16 -2.50 6.22 1.43
N GLU A 17 -1.48 6.96 1.00
CA GLU A 17 -1.66 8.21 0.23
C GLU A 17 -1.68 7.96 -1.27
N SER A 18 -0.91 6.98 -1.76
CA SER A 18 -0.88 6.68 -3.18
C SER A 18 -0.62 5.21 -3.46
N ILE A 19 -1.27 4.72 -4.54
CA ILE A 19 -1.13 3.37 -5.05
C ILE A 19 -0.72 3.48 -6.51
N LYS A 20 0.38 2.83 -6.87
CA LYS A 20 0.86 2.79 -8.26
C LYS A 20 0.90 1.36 -8.75
N VAL A 21 0.23 1.10 -9.86
CA VAL A 21 0.32 -0.19 -10.55
C VAL A 21 1.61 -0.24 -11.37
N ILE A 22 2.44 -1.27 -11.13
CA ILE A 22 3.69 -1.48 -11.86
C ILE A 22 3.46 -2.41 -13.06
N SER A 23 2.76 -3.53 -12.84
CA SER A 23 2.51 -4.53 -13.88
C SER A 23 1.47 -5.56 -13.43
N GLY A 24 0.56 -5.98 -14.30
CA GLY A 24 -0.41 -7.01 -13.98
C GLY A 24 -1.58 -7.04 -14.96
N ASP A 25 -2.48 -8.00 -14.74
CA ASP A 25 -3.77 -8.03 -15.42
C ASP A 25 -4.60 -6.79 -15.05
N HIS A 26 -5.25 -6.17 -16.03
CA HIS A 26 -5.89 -4.87 -15.85
C HIS A 26 -7.07 -4.94 -14.87
N GLU A 27 -7.94 -5.93 -14.99
CA GLU A 27 -9.11 -6.09 -14.10
C GLU A 27 -8.67 -6.38 -12.66
N LEU A 28 -7.67 -7.26 -12.49
CA LEU A 28 -7.10 -7.54 -11.17
C LEU A 28 -6.45 -6.29 -10.55
N CYS A 29 -5.82 -5.43 -11.36
CA CYS A 29 -5.24 -4.17 -10.90
C CYS A 29 -6.31 -3.22 -10.36
N GLU A 30 -7.39 -3.00 -11.10
CA GLU A 30 -8.47 -2.12 -10.68
C GLU A 30 -9.12 -2.61 -9.39
N GLN A 31 -9.46 -3.90 -9.32
CA GLN A 31 -10.07 -4.49 -8.11
C GLN A 31 -9.14 -4.41 -6.90
N SER A 32 -7.83 -4.56 -7.11
CA SER A 32 -6.85 -4.48 -6.03
C SER A 32 -6.64 -3.06 -5.52
N VAL A 33 -6.64 -2.05 -6.39
CA VAL A 33 -6.59 -0.64 -5.98
C VAL A 33 -7.81 -0.33 -5.12
N ILE A 34 -9.01 -0.70 -5.58
CA ILE A 34 -10.26 -0.52 -4.84
C ILE A 34 -10.21 -1.23 -3.48
N ALA A 35 -9.73 -2.48 -3.44
CA ALA A 35 -9.64 -3.23 -2.19
C ALA A 35 -8.69 -2.58 -1.17
N ILE A 36 -7.60 -1.97 -1.62
CA ILE A 36 -6.64 -1.28 -0.74
C ILE A 36 -7.19 0.06 -0.28
N GLU A 37 -7.91 0.80 -1.12
CA GLU A 37 -8.58 2.04 -0.73
C GLU A 37 -9.68 1.81 0.31
N GLN A 38 -10.29 0.61 0.33
CA GLN A 38 -11.24 0.21 1.37
C GLN A 38 -10.56 -0.13 2.72
N VAL A 39 -9.23 -0.24 2.77
CA VAL A 39 -8.50 -0.45 4.02
C VAL A 39 -8.38 0.87 4.76
N GLU A 40 -9.32 1.13 5.68
CA GLU A 40 -9.38 2.40 6.43
C GLU A 40 -8.08 2.70 7.21
N VAL A 41 -7.46 1.68 7.81
CA VAL A 41 -6.25 1.85 8.63
C VAL A 41 -5.31 0.66 8.48
N LEU A 42 -4.08 0.90 8.04
CA LEU A 42 -3.02 -0.10 8.12
C LEU A 42 -2.53 -0.25 9.58
N PRO A 43 -2.02 -1.42 9.99
CA PRO A 43 -1.39 -1.56 11.31
C PRO A 43 -0.11 -0.74 11.39
N ALA A 44 0.03 0.08 12.45
CA ALA A 44 1.21 0.90 12.65
C ALA A 44 2.36 0.06 13.21
N PRO A 45 3.49 -0.09 12.49
CA PRO A 45 4.63 -0.82 13.02
C PRO A 45 5.21 -0.08 14.23
N LYS A 46 5.46 -0.81 15.32
CA LYS A 46 6.10 -0.28 16.54
C LYS A 46 7.60 0.00 16.36
N ASN A 47 8.21 -0.59 15.33
CA ASN A 47 9.64 -0.45 15.04
C ASN A 47 9.84 0.61 13.96
N GLN A 48 10.60 1.66 14.28
CA GLN A 48 10.89 2.76 13.37
C GLN A 48 11.52 2.29 12.05
N LYS A 49 12.46 1.35 12.07
CA LYS A 49 13.08 0.83 10.84
C LYS A 49 12.06 0.18 9.90
N VAL A 50 11.09 -0.54 10.50
CA VAL A 50 10.00 -1.16 9.74
C VAL A 50 9.06 -0.07 9.21
N ARG A 51 8.78 0.97 9.99
CA ARG A 51 8.00 2.14 9.55
C ARG A 51 8.63 2.81 8.34
N ASP A 52 9.94 3.11 8.40
CA ASP A 52 10.67 3.77 7.32
C ASP A 52 10.67 2.91 6.05
N SER A 53 10.80 1.59 6.21
CA SER A 53 10.75 0.64 5.08
C SER A 53 9.36 0.47 4.47
N LEU A 54 8.30 0.83 5.20
CA LEU A 54 6.91 0.77 4.74
C LEU A 54 6.41 2.10 4.14
N LEU A 55 7.25 3.15 4.12
CA LEU A 55 6.92 4.40 3.43
C LEU A 55 6.79 4.20 1.93
N ASP A 56 7.59 3.29 1.35
CA ASP A 56 7.55 2.94 -0.06
C ASP A 56 7.80 1.44 -0.23
N ILE A 57 6.73 0.67 -0.46
CA ILE A 57 6.79 -0.80 -0.54
C ILE A 57 6.18 -1.34 -1.82
N ASN A 58 6.89 -2.29 -2.44
CA ASN A 58 6.40 -3.06 -3.56
C ASN A 58 5.69 -4.33 -3.07
N LEU A 59 4.42 -4.48 -3.40
CA LEU A 59 3.62 -5.65 -3.10
C LEU A 59 3.29 -6.42 -4.37
N THR A 60 3.28 -7.75 -4.26
CA THR A 60 2.74 -8.62 -5.31
C THR A 60 1.41 -9.18 -4.82
N LEU A 61 0.34 -8.88 -5.55
CA LEU A 61 -0.99 -9.39 -5.25
C LEU A 61 -1.35 -10.50 -6.25
N SER A 62 -2.02 -11.51 -5.70
CA SER A 62 -2.65 -12.63 -6.40
C SER A 62 -4.10 -12.74 -5.92
N PRO A 63 -5.00 -13.32 -6.73
CA PRO A 63 -6.34 -13.70 -6.27
C PRO A 63 -6.30 -14.59 -5.03
#